data_AF-A0A151TYQ3-F1
#
_entry.id   AF-A0A151TYQ3-F1
#
_cell.length_a   1.000
_cell.length_b   1.000
_cell.length_c   1.000
_cell.angle_alpha   90.00
_cell.angle_beta   90.00
_cell.angle_gamma   90.00
#
_symmetry.space_group_name_H-M   'P 1'
#
loop_
_entity.id
_entity.type
_entity.pdbx_description
1 polymer ?
#
loop_
_entity_poly.entity_id
_entity_poly.type
_entity_poly.pdbx_seq_one_letter_code
_entity_poly.pdbx_strand_id
1 'polypeptide(L)'
;DYWIVRNSWGPSWGEDGYVRLERNLVSARSGKCGIAIEPSYPIKKGPNPPNPGPSPPSPVSPPNVCDNYYSCADSATCCCIFPYGNYCFEWGCCPLEGATCCEDNYSCCPHDYPVCDIYRGVCLKVWLRLSNIFHLVAF
;
A
#
# COMPACT_ATOMS: atom_id res chain seq x y z
N ASP A 1 -38.69 -2.71 3.64
CA ASP A 1 -37.62 -1.94 4.30
C ASP A 1 -36.29 -2.31 3.62
N TYR A 2 -35.26 -1.46 3.62
CA TYR A 2 -34.01 -1.75 2.89
C TYR A 2 -32.73 -1.29 3.58
N TRP A 3 -31.63 -2.01 3.32
CA TRP A 3 -30.26 -1.59 3.55
C TRP A 3 -29.72 -0.87 2.32
N ILE A 4 -28.89 0.15 2.53
CA ILE A 4 -28.05 0.72 1.48
C ILE A 4 -26.69 0.05 1.58
N VAL A 5 -26.29 -0.66 0.54
CA VAL A 5 -25.03 -1.41 0.50
C VAL A 5 -24.12 -0.75 -0.52
N ARG A 6 -22.91 -0.36 -0.08
CA ARG A 6 -21.86 0.12 -0.98
C ARG A 6 -21.12 -1.07 -1.58
N ASN A 7 -20.86 -1.02 -2.87
CA ASN A 7 -20.12 -2.05 -3.58
C ASN A 7 -18.74 -1.54 -4.05
N SER A 8 -17.88 -2.46 -4.50
CA SER A 8 -16.53 -2.20 -5.00
C SER A 8 -16.43 -2.22 -6.54
N TRP A 9 -17.55 -2.24 -7.26
CA TRP A 9 -17.59 -2.34 -8.73
C TRP A 9 -17.57 -0.97 -9.44
N GLY A 10 -17.16 0.08 -8.72
CA GLY A 10 -17.09 1.45 -9.23
C GLY A 10 -18.45 2.17 -9.23
N PRO A 11 -18.43 3.50 -9.45
CA PRO A 11 -19.63 4.33 -9.40
C PRO A 11 -20.55 4.14 -10.61
N SER A 12 -20.05 3.63 -11.73
CA SER A 12 -20.85 3.39 -12.94
C SER A 12 -21.86 2.24 -12.80
N TRP A 13 -21.78 1.47 -11.71
CA TRP A 13 -22.65 0.31 -11.48
C TRP A 13 -23.71 0.64 -10.41
N GLY A 14 -24.95 0.19 -10.62
CA GLY A 14 -26.04 0.35 -9.66
C GLY A 14 -26.49 1.82 -9.50
N GLU A 15 -26.76 2.22 -8.26
CA GLU A 15 -27.08 3.60 -7.87
C GLU A 15 -25.77 4.28 -7.41
N ASP A 16 -24.93 4.74 -8.33
CA ASP A 16 -23.63 5.38 -8.05
C ASP A 16 -22.65 4.50 -7.22
N GLY A 17 -22.64 3.19 -7.49
CA GLY A 17 -21.84 2.20 -6.76
C GLY A 17 -22.56 1.60 -5.55
N TYR A 18 -23.83 1.90 -5.35
CA TYR A 18 -24.66 1.38 -4.27
C TYR A 18 -25.80 0.49 -4.78
N VAL A 19 -26.33 -0.33 -3.89
CA VAL A 19 -27.53 -1.14 -4.12
C VAL A 19 -28.43 -1.10 -2.89
N ARG A 20 -29.74 -1.07 -3.12
CA ARG A 20 -30.74 -1.24 -2.06
C ARG A 20 -31.06 -2.71 -1.89
N LEU A 21 -30.76 -3.25 -0.72
CA LEU A 21 -31.04 -4.64 -0.40
C LEU A 21 -32.22 -4.74 0.57
N GLU A 22 -33.19 -5.59 0.25
CA GLU A 22 -34.35 -5.82 1.11
C GLU A 22 -33.93 -6.29 2.50
N ARG A 23 -34.52 -5.69 3.54
CA ARG A 23 -34.24 -6.03 4.94
C ARG A 23 -35.50 -6.41 5.71
N ASN A 24 -35.30 -6.99 6.88
CA ASN A 24 -36.37 -7.44 7.80
C ASN A 24 -37.28 -8.52 7.17
N LEU A 25 -36.67 -9.45 6.44
CA LEU A 25 -37.36 -10.60 5.87
C LEU A 25 -37.74 -11.61 6.95
N VAL A 26 -39.03 -11.78 7.20
CA VAL A 26 -39.57 -12.72 8.20
C VAL A 26 -39.12 -14.16 7.91
N SER A 27 -38.99 -14.52 6.63
CA SER A 27 -38.62 -15.87 6.18
C SER A 27 -37.11 -16.14 6.15
N ALA A 28 -36.25 -15.13 6.29
CA ALA A 28 -34.81 -15.26 6.12
C ALA A 28 -34.04 -14.58 7.27
N ARG A 29 -33.78 -15.35 8.34
CA ARG A 29 -32.98 -14.87 9.49
C ARG A 29 -31.55 -14.48 9.12
N SER A 30 -30.98 -15.09 8.08
CA SER A 30 -29.68 -14.72 7.51
C SER A 30 -29.70 -13.42 6.70
N GLY A 31 -30.87 -12.81 6.52
CA GLY A 31 -31.07 -11.69 5.62
C GLY A 31 -31.01 -12.10 4.14
N LYS A 32 -31.40 -11.18 3.25
CA LYS A 32 -31.28 -11.41 1.81
C LYS A 32 -29.80 -11.64 1.46
N CYS A 33 -29.51 -12.67 0.67
CA CYS A 33 -28.15 -13.03 0.25
C CYS A 33 -27.15 -13.27 1.40
N GLY A 34 -27.62 -13.57 2.62
CA GLY A 34 -26.74 -13.85 3.76
C GLY A 34 -26.12 -12.62 4.42
N ILE A 35 -26.60 -11.41 4.15
CA ILE A 35 -26.04 -10.15 4.67
C ILE A 35 -25.96 -10.09 6.21
N ALA A 36 -26.73 -10.90 6.94
CA ALA A 36 -26.78 -10.91 8.40
C ALA A 36 -26.09 -12.13 9.05
N ILE A 37 -25.30 -12.92 8.30
CA ILE A 37 -24.63 -14.12 8.82
C ILE A 37 -23.44 -13.76 9.73
N GLU A 38 -22.53 -12.89 9.27
CA GLU A 38 -21.31 -12.51 10.00
C GLU A 38 -20.96 -11.01 9.87
N PRO A 39 -21.84 -10.09 10.32
CA PRO A 39 -21.52 -8.66 10.29
C PRO A 39 -20.46 -8.31 11.34
N SER A 40 -19.47 -7.51 10.94
CA SER A 40 -18.43 -6.99 11.84
C SER A 40 -18.21 -5.49 11.63
N TYR A 41 -17.71 -4.81 12.65
CA TYR A 41 -17.38 -3.39 12.58
C TYR A 41 -16.16 -3.07 13.44
N PRO A 42 -15.28 -2.16 13.01
CA PRO A 42 -14.17 -1.71 13.84
C PRO A 42 -14.68 -0.85 15.00
N ILE A 43 -14.10 -1.03 16.19
CA ILE A 43 -14.36 -0.20 17.36
C ILE A 43 -13.21 0.78 17.53
N LYS A 44 -13.52 2.08 17.46
CA LYS A 44 -12.55 3.14 17.69
C LYS A 44 -12.40 3.39 19.20
N LYS A 45 -11.23 3.07 19.77
CA LYS A 45 -10.96 3.17 21.23
C LYS A 45 -10.39 4.51 21.70
N GLY A 46 -10.03 5.40 20.78
CA GLY A 46 -9.43 6.70 21.10
C GLY A 46 -10.14 7.85 20.41
N PRO A 47 -9.90 9.10 20.83
CA PRO A 47 -10.28 10.26 20.05
C PRO A 47 -9.63 10.19 18.65
N ASN A 48 -10.23 10.86 17.67
CA ASN A 48 -9.48 11.08 16.43
C ASN A 48 -8.24 11.89 16.85
N PRO A 49 -7.02 11.53 16.41
CA PRO A 49 -5.94 12.48 16.51
C PRO A 49 -6.42 13.83 15.95
N PRO A 50 -5.97 14.97 16.52
CA PRO A 50 -6.29 16.27 15.96
C PRO A 50 -6.02 16.23 14.46
N ASN A 51 -6.94 16.80 13.65
CA ASN A 51 -6.75 16.87 12.21
C ASN A 51 -5.33 17.38 11.94
N PRO A 52 -4.43 16.57 11.33
CA PRO A 52 -3.04 16.96 11.12
C PRO A 52 -2.97 17.97 9.97
N GLY A 53 -3.56 19.16 10.17
CA GLY A 53 -3.66 20.20 9.15
C GLY A 53 -4.30 19.70 7.85
N PRO A 54 -4.21 20.48 6.76
CA PRO A 54 -4.26 19.87 5.44
C PRO A 54 -3.16 18.81 5.37
N SER A 55 -3.48 17.63 4.84
CA SER A 55 -2.45 16.69 4.40
C SER A 55 -1.39 17.49 3.64
N PRO A 56 -0.08 17.27 3.89
CA PRO A 56 0.95 17.80 3.02
C PRO A 56 0.55 17.52 1.56
N PRO A 57 0.84 18.41 0.59
CA PRO A 57 0.71 18.02 -0.81
C PRO A 57 1.37 16.64 -0.96
N SER A 58 0.71 15.75 -1.72
CA SER A 58 1.25 14.43 -2.07
C SER A 58 2.76 14.55 -2.24
N PRO A 59 3.57 13.62 -1.67
CA PRO A 59 5.02 13.76 -1.66
C PRO A 59 5.45 14.25 -3.02
N VAL A 60 6.04 15.45 -3.05
CA VAL A 60 6.60 16.03 -4.27
C VAL A 60 7.38 14.90 -4.91
N SER A 61 6.97 14.46 -6.12
CA SER A 61 7.62 13.35 -6.81
C SER A 61 9.12 13.51 -6.61
N PRO A 62 9.80 12.55 -5.96
CA PRO A 62 11.22 12.68 -5.74
C PRO A 62 11.87 12.96 -7.10
N PRO A 63 12.83 13.89 -7.16
CA PRO A 63 13.39 14.31 -8.43
C PRO A 63 13.89 13.06 -9.15
N ASN A 64 13.31 12.83 -10.32
CA ASN A 64 13.64 11.74 -11.24
C ASN A 64 15.02 11.95 -11.90
N VAL A 65 15.84 12.85 -11.36
CA VAL A 65 17.17 13.20 -11.84
C VAL A 65 18.17 12.49 -10.94
N CYS A 66 18.86 11.50 -11.50
CA CYS A 66 19.84 10.69 -10.79
C CYS A 66 21.19 11.43 -10.71
N ASP A 67 21.57 12.07 -11.82
CA ASP A 67 22.72 12.98 -11.91
C ASP A 67 22.53 13.97 -13.09
N ASN A 68 23.59 14.66 -13.51
CA ASN A 68 23.55 15.64 -14.61
C ASN A 68 23.25 15.03 -16.00
N TYR A 69 23.41 13.72 -16.18
CA TYR A 69 23.28 13.02 -17.45
C TYR A 69 22.16 11.95 -17.46
N TYR A 70 21.79 11.43 -16.30
CA TYR A 70 20.82 10.35 -16.11
C TYR A 70 19.56 10.85 -15.38
N SER A 71 18.42 10.56 -15.99
CA SER A 71 17.10 10.78 -15.41
C SER A 71 16.17 9.61 -15.72
N CYS A 72 15.25 9.34 -14.80
CA CYS A 72 14.24 8.30 -14.89
C CYS A 72 12.85 8.89 -15.14
N ALA A 73 11.85 8.03 -15.36
CA ALA A 73 10.46 8.47 -15.43
C ALA A 73 9.97 9.02 -14.08
N ASP A 74 8.92 9.85 -14.09
CA ASP A 74 8.28 10.34 -12.87
C ASP A 74 7.92 9.16 -11.95
N SER A 75 8.24 9.26 -10.65
CA SER A 75 8.06 8.22 -9.61
C SER A 75 8.97 6.98 -9.67
N ALA A 76 9.96 6.94 -10.57
CA ALA A 76 10.99 5.91 -10.56
C ALA A 76 12.14 6.25 -9.59
N THR A 77 12.74 5.23 -8.98
CA THR A 77 13.90 5.37 -8.09
C THR A 77 15.20 5.12 -8.84
N CYS A 78 16.15 6.04 -8.71
CA CYS A 78 17.50 5.91 -9.26
C CYS A 78 18.32 4.89 -8.46
N CYS A 79 18.79 3.83 -9.11
CA CYS A 79 19.68 2.82 -8.54
C CYS A 79 21.05 2.88 -9.19
N CYS A 80 22.11 2.88 -8.38
CA CYS A 80 23.46 2.86 -8.94
C CYS A 80 23.83 1.45 -9.40
N ILE A 81 24.03 1.26 -10.71
CA ILE A 81 24.40 -0.05 -11.27
C ILE A 81 25.92 -0.25 -11.22
N PHE A 82 26.68 0.82 -11.44
CA PHE A 82 28.14 0.77 -11.48
C PHE A 82 28.79 1.77 -10.50
N PRO A 83 28.91 1.38 -9.21
CA PRO A 83 29.58 2.21 -8.22
C PRO A 83 31.11 2.12 -8.35
N TYR A 84 31.78 3.27 -8.26
CA TYR A 84 33.24 3.36 -8.14
C TYR A 84 33.62 4.42 -7.11
N GLY A 85 34.09 3.95 -5.96
CA GLY A 85 34.29 4.83 -4.80
C GLY A 85 32.96 5.46 -4.37
N ASN A 86 32.91 6.80 -4.32
CA ASN A 86 31.71 7.56 -3.96
C ASN A 86 30.91 8.06 -5.17
N TYR A 87 31.29 7.66 -6.39
CA TYR A 87 30.62 8.07 -7.62
C TYR A 87 29.89 6.90 -8.25
N CYS A 88 28.72 7.19 -8.81
CA CYS A 88 28.03 6.26 -9.68
C CYS A 88 28.36 6.61 -11.13
N PHE A 89 28.93 5.67 -11.88
CA PHE A 89 29.22 5.87 -13.31
C PHE A 89 28.03 5.56 -14.20
N GLU A 90 27.11 4.70 -13.73
CA GLU A 90 25.95 4.28 -14.49
C GLU A 90 24.76 4.05 -13.57
N TRP A 91 23.62 4.67 -13.92
CA TRP A 91 22.37 4.60 -13.18
C TRP A 91 21.34 3.72 -13.89
N GLY A 92 20.57 2.99 -13.09
CA GLY A 92 19.39 2.24 -13.46
C GLY A 92 18.13 2.87 -12.88
N CYS A 93 17.01 2.66 -13.57
CA CYS A 93 15.71 3.15 -13.12
C CYS A 93 14.87 1.99 -12.57
N CYS A 94 14.60 2.03 -11.28
CA CYS A 94 13.62 1.16 -10.66
C CYS A 94 12.21 1.76 -10.80
N PRO A 95 11.21 1.03 -11.30
CA PRO A 95 9.86 1.55 -11.49
C PRO A 95 9.07 1.75 -10.18
N LEU A 96 9.62 1.34 -9.04
CA LEU A 96 8.98 1.46 -7.74
C LEU A 96 9.36 2.81 -7.09
N GLU A 97 8.38 3.42 -6.43
CA GLU A 97 8.56 4.67 -5.66
C GLU A 97 9.29 4.37 -4.34
N GLY A 98 10.35 5.13 -4.04
CA GLY A 98 11.11 4.98 -2.80
C GLY A 98 11.77 3.61 -2.63
N ALA A 99 12.17 2.98 -3.74
CA ALA A 99 12.69 1.63 -3.73
C ALA A 99 14.07 1.54 -3.06
N THR A 100 14.34 0.41 -2.41
CA THR A 100 15.69 0.06 -1.97
C THR A 100 16.40 -0.67 -3.11
N CYS A 101 17.55 -0.14 -3.53
CA CYS A 101 18.40 -0.78 -4.54
C CYS A 101 19.16 -1.94 -3.91
N CYS A 102 19.10 -3.10 -4.55
CA CYS A 102 19.76 -4.31 -4.08
C CYS A 102 21.24 -4.32 -4.49
N GLU A 103 22.04 -5.11 -3.78
CA GLU A 103 23.49 -5.22 -3.98
C GLU A 103 23.87 -5.93 -5.31
N ASP A 104 22.90 -6.59 -5.94
CA ASP A 104 23.05 -7.15 -7.28
C ASP A 104 23.02 -6.08 -8.38
N ASN A 105 22.84 -4.81 -8.03
CA ASN A 105 22.90 -3.64 -8.91
C ASN A 105 21.84 -3.59 -10.02
N TYR A 106 20.92 -4.56 -10.06
CA TYR A 106 19.85 -4.64 -11.05
C TYR A 106 18.47 -4.82 -10.43
N SER A 107 18.39 -5.37 -9.21
CA SER A 107 17.12 -5.55 -8.52
C SER A 107 16.82 -4.37 -7.59
N CYS A 108 15.53 -4.12 -7.39
CA CYS A 108 15.07 -3.15 -6.42
C CYS A 108 13.83 -3.69 -5.70
N CYS A 109 13.72 -3.33 -4.43
CA CYS A 109 12.63 -3.73 -3.57
C CYS A 109 11.78 -2.54 -3.16
N PRO A 110 10.45 -2.69 -3.00
CA PRO A 110 9.58 -1.62 -2.55
C PRO A 110 9.95 -1.20 -1.13
N HIS A 111 9.66 0.06 -0.79
CA HIS A 111 9.95 0.62 0.54
C HIS A 111 9.38 -0.22 1.70
N ASP A 112 8.23 -0.87 1.52
CA ASP A 112 7.59 -1.71 2.54
C ASP A 112 8.32 -3.04 2.80
N TYR A 113 9.17 -3.48 1.87
CA TYR A 113 9.93 -4.73 1.93
C TYR A 113 11.39 -4.48 1.54
N PRO A 114 12.16 -3.67 2.30
CA PRO A 114 13.45 -3.15 1.83
C PRO A 114 14.58 -4.19 1.92
N VAL A 115 14.35 -5.39 2.45
CA VAL A 115 15.40 -6.42 2.57
C VAL A 115 15.47 -7.25 1.30
N CYS A 116 16.55 -7.12 0.54
CA CYS A 116 16.78 -7.91 -0.66
C CYS A 116 17.30 -9.32 -0.31
N ASP A 117 16.57 -10.37 -0.69
CA ASP A 117 17.11 -11.74 -0.78
C ASP A 117 17.35 -12.07 -2.26
N ILE A 118 18.55 -11.70 -2.74
CA ILE A 118 18.95 -11.85 -4.15
C ILE A 118 19.07 -13.32 -4.59
N TYR A 119 19.30 -14.25 -3.67
CA TYR A 119 19.41 -15.67 -3.99
C TYR A 119 18.05 -16.31 -4.25
N ARG A 120 17.03 -15.83 -3.54
CA ARG A 120 15.65 -16.30 -3.70
C ARG A 120 14.81 -15.42 -4.62
N GLY A 121 15.32 -14.25 -5.02
CA GLY A 121 14.60 -13.29 -5.84
C GLY A 121 13.37 -12.71 -5.13
N VAL A 122 13.45 -12.52 -3.81
CA VAL A 122 12.33 -12.01 -3.01
C VAL A 122 12.73 -10.81 -2.16
N CYS A 123 11.77 -9.91 -1.98
CA CYS A 123 11.87 -8.78 -1.07
C CYS A 123 11.23 -9.15 0.27
N LEU A 124 12.01 -9.06 1.33
CA LEU A 124 11.59 -9.36 2.69
C LEU A 124 11.34 -8.08 3.46
N LYS A 125 10.39 -8.16 4.39
CA LYS A 125 10.17 -7.07 5.34
C LYS A 125 11.27 -7.12 6.39
N VAL A 126 11.75 -5.94 6.82
CA VAL A 126 12.50 -5.88 8.08
C VAL A 126 11.53 -6.30 9.16
N TRP A 127 11.64 -7.55 9.61
CA TRP A 127 11.12 -7.94 10.90
C TRP A 127 11.92 -7.11 11.89
N LEU A 128 11.36 -5.97 12.32
CA LEU A 128 11.80 -5.37 13.58
C LEU A 128 11.80 -6.53 14.56
N ARG A 129 12.98 -6.96 15.00
CA ARG A 129 13.09 -7.73 16.23
C ARG A 129 12.55 -6.79 17.30
N LEU A 130 11.23 -6.85 17.51
CA LEU A 130 10.58 -6.43 18.72
C LEU A 130 11.09 -7.40 19.80
N SER A 131 12.32 -7.16 20.24
CA SER A 131 12.76 -7.54 21.57
C SER A 131 11.82 -6.80 22.52
N ASN A 132 10.71 -7.46 22.88
CA ASN A 132 9.59 -6.98 23.69
C ASN A 132 8.66 -5.96 23.01
N ILE A 133 7.58 -6.44 22.41
CA ILE A 133 6.20 -6.12 22.82
C ILE A 133 5.23 -6.94 21.96
N PHE A 134 4.52 -7.84 22.65
CA PHE A 134 3.21 -8.43 22.38
C PHE A 134 2.63 -8.43 20.95
N HIS A 135 2.36 -9.65 20.47
CA HIS A 135 1.18 -10.06 19.71
C HIS A 135 0.50 -8.99 18.85
N LEU A 136 0.64 -9.11 17.53
CA LEU A 136 -0.34 -8.55 16.60
C LEU A 136 -0.97 -9.68 15.77
N VAL A 137 -2.23 -9.90 16.13
CA VAL A 137 -3.29 -10.58 15.40
C VAL A 137 -3.35 -10.03 13.96
N ALA A 138 -3.42 -10.94 12.99
CA ALA A 138 -3.81 -10.62 11.63
C ALA A 138 -5.32 -10.32 11.59
N PHE A 139 -5.68 -9.19 10.98
CA PHE A 139 -7.04 -8.92 10.50
C PHE A 139 -7.14 -9.31 9.04
#